data_AF-A0A816BRR9-F1
#
_entry.id   AF-A0A816BRR9-F1
#
_cell.length_a   1.000
_cell.length_b   1.000
_cell.length_c   1.000
_cell.angle_alpha   90.00
_cell.angle_beta   90.00
_cell.angle_gamma   90.00
#
_symmetry.space_group_name_H-M   'P 1'
#
loop_
_entity.id
_entity.type
_entity.pdbx_description
1 polymer ?
#
loop_
_entity_poly.entity_id
_entity_poly.type
_entity_poly.pdbx_seq_one_letter_code
_entity_poly.pdbx_strand_id
1 'polypeptide(L)'
;MWRQYFSRQKTNAKNKKLNDEINDTNKDIPVGVLQLFRFTDRIDIVLLILGLCFMLGHVVGAIANVILFGRITGLFATTSFAVDCTNQYKNFVSTILNNTVCPFGIDLNPLN
;
A
#
# COMPACT_ATOMS: atom_id res chain seq x y z
N MET A 1 -20.23 -30.48 66.85
CA MET A 1 -20.79 -29.94 65.58
C MET A 1 -19.86 -28.95 64.87
N TRP A 2 -19.23 -27.99 65.57
CA TRP A 2 -18.38 -26.94 64.96
C TRP A 2 -17.14 -27.41 64.18
N ARG A 3 -16.52 -28.55 64.54
CA ARG A 3 -15.31 -29.07 63.87
C ARG A 3 -15.51 -29.45 62.40
N GLN A 4 -16.72 -29.87 62.01
CA GLN A 4 -17.01 -30.22 60.62
C GLN A 4 -17.14 -28.98 59.73
N TYR A 5 -17.61 -27.86 60.29
CA TYR A 5 -17.81 -26.63 59.54
C TYR A 5 -16.47 -25.97 59.16
N PHE A 6 -15.52 -25.93 60.09
CA PHE A 6 -14.18 -25.42 59.84
C PHE A 6 -13.37 -26.28 58.85
N SER A 7 -13.58 -27.60 58.83
CA SER A 7 -12.92 -28.47 57.85
C SER A 7 -13.41 -28.21 56.42
N ARG A 8 -14.72 -27.97 56.24
CA ARG A 8 -15.30 -27.64 54.92
C ARG A 8 -14.86 -26.27 54.40
N GLN A 9 -14.73 -25.28 55.28
CA GLN A 9 -14.20 -23.96 54.93
C GLN A 9 -12.75 -24.05 54.43
N LYS A 10 -11.92 -24.85 55.09
CA LYS A 10 -10.49 -25.01 54.75
C LYS A 10 -10.30 -25.73 53.40
N THR A 11 -11.14 -26.72 53.09
CA THR A 11 -11.11 -27.41 51.78
C THR A 11 -11.63 -26.53 50.64
N ASN A 12 -12.68 -25.74 50.86
CA ASN A 12 -13.19 -24.81 49.85
C ASN A 12 -12.20 -23.69 49.53
N ALA A 13 -11.54 -23.14 50.55
CA ALA A 13 -10.49 -22.14 50.36
C ALA A 13 -9.27 -22.72 49.61
N LYS A 14 -8.88 -23.97 49.90
CA LYS A 14 -7.77 -24.65 49.21
C LYS A 14 -8.09 -24.98 47.75
N ASN A 15 -9.32 -25.42 47.46
CA ASN A 15 -9.78 -25.69 46.10
C ASN A 15 -9.93 -24.40 45.26
N LYS A 16 -10.38 -23.30 45.88
CA LYS A 16 -10.44 -22.00 45.21
C LYS A 16 -9.05 -21.51 44.82
N LYS A 17 -8.08 -21.60 45.73
CA LYS A 17 -6.69 -21.20 45.48
C LYS A 17 -6.02 -22.00 44.37
N LEU A 18 -6.30 -23.31 44.30
CA LEU A 18 -5.78 -24.20 43.27
C LEU A 18 -6.36 -23.88 41.88
N ASN A 19 -7.65 -23.54 41.78
CA ASN A 19 -8.29 -23.15 40.52
C ASN A 19 -7.82 -21.79 40.01
N ASP A 20 -7.54 -20.85 40.92
CA ASP A 20 -6.98 -19.54 40.56
C ASP A 20 -5.53 -19.69 40.06
N GLU A 21 -4.73 -20.59 40.65
CA GLU A 21 -3.34 -20.90 40.24
C GLU A 21 -3.25 -21.64 38.89
N ILE A 22 -4.19 -22.53 38.59
CA ILE A 22 -4.32 -23.21 37.28
C ILE A 22 -4.72 -22.23 36.18
N ASN A 23 -5.60 -21.26 36.48
CA ASN A 23 -5.96 -20.21 35.53
C ASN A 23 -4.82 -19.20 35.28
N ASP A 24 -3.93 -19.03 36.27
CA ASP A 24 -2.80 -18.09 36.14
C ASP A 24 -1.69 -18.63 35.22
N THR A 25 -1.55 -19.95 35.13
CA THR A 25 -0.53 -20.63 34.31
C THR A 25 -0.94 -20.74 32.83
N ASN A 26 -2.19 -20.39 32.48
CA ASN A 26 -2.77 -20.58 31.15
C ASN A 26 -2.89 -19.28 30.32
N LYS A 27 -2.22 -18.21 30.76
CA LYS A 27 -2.31 -16.87 30.16
C LYS A 27 -1.63 -16.76 28.80
N ASP A 28 -0.75 -17.71 28.47
CA ASP A 28 0.03 -17.71 27.23
C ASP A 28 -0.53 -18.64 26.15
N ILE A 29 -1.75 -19.18 26.32
CA ILE A 29 -2.38 -19.91 25.22
C ILE A 29 -2.82 -18.88 24.17
N PRO A 30 -2.26 -18.91 22.94
CA PRO A 30 -2.77 -18.08 21.86
C PRO A 30 -4.21 -18.48 21.57
N VAL A 31 -5.14 -17.58 21.87
CA VAL A 31 -6.54 -17.74 21.52
C VAL A 31 -6.73 -17.57 20.01
N GLY A 32 -7.65 -18.32 19.43
CA GLY A 32 -7.93 -18.23 17.99
C GLY A 32 -8.48 -16.85 17.61
N VAL A 33 -8.15 -16.37 16.41
CA VAL A 33 -8.57 -15.04 15.91
C VAL A 33 -10.10 -14.86 15.97
N LEU A 34 -10.86 -15.94 15.73
CA LEU A 34 -12.32 -15.96 15.82
C LEU A 34 -12.84 -15.89 17.27
N GLN A 35 -12.07 -16.40 18.24
CA GLN A 35 -12.40 -16.26 19.67
C GLN A 35 -12.17 -14.83 20.18
N LEU A 36 -11.30 -14.07 19.51
CA LEU A 36 -11.06 -12.65 19.80
C LEU A 36 -12.29 -11.79 19.51
N PHE A 37 -13.06 -12.13 18.48
CA PHE A 37 -14.29 -11.43 18.11
C PHE A 37 -15.55 -11.96 18.84
N ARG A 38 -15.39 -12.74 19.92
CA ARG A 38 -16.53 -13.29 20.67
C ARG A 38 -17.46 -12.22 21.25
N PHE A 39 -16.93 -11.05 21.57
CA PHE A 39 -17.67 -9.93 22.15
C PHE A 39 -18.07 -8.87 21.11
N THR A 40 -17.85 -9.13 19.83
CA THR A 40 -18.11 -8.20 18.74
C THR A 40 -19.60 -8.22 18.41
N ASP A 41 -20.24 -7.05 18.49
CA ASP A 41 -21.65 -6.93 18.15
C ASP A 41 -21.87 -6.93 16.62
N ARG A 42 -23.12 -7.13 16.20
CA ARG A 42 -23.48 -7.16 14.76
C ARG A 42 -23.02 -5.91 14.01
N ILE A 43 -22.98 -4.76 14.69
CA ILE A 43 -22.54 -3.48 14.14
C ILE A 43 -21.02 -3.48 13.93
N ASP A 44 -20.26 -3.98 14.90
CA ASP A 44 -18.81 -4.03 14.84
C ASP A 44 -18.32 -4.96 13.72
N ILE A 45 -19.04 -6.07 13.48
CA ILE A 45 -18.76 -6.96 12.35
C ILE A 45 -18.96 -6.27 11.00
N VAL A 46 -20.00 -5.43 10.89
CA VAL A 46 -20.26 -4.66 9.66
C VAL A 46 -19.17 -3.58 9.48
N LEU A 47 -18.77 -2.90 10.56
CA LEU A 47 -17.67 -1.94 10.53
C LEU A 47 -16.33 -2.61 10.17
N LEU A 48 -16.07 -3.81 10.66
CA LEU A 48 -14.86 -4.58 10.35
C LEU A 48 -14.77 -4.88 8.85
N ILE A 49 -15.88 -5.32 8.25
CA ILE A 49 -15.95 -5.62 6.81
C ILE A 49 -15.82 -4.35 5.97
N LEU A 50 -16.47 -3.26 6.38
CA LEU A 50 -16.33 -1.95 5.72
C LEU A 50 -14.87 -1.49 5.75
N GLY A 51 -14.22 -1.54 6.91
CA GLY A 51 -12.81 -1.19 7.05
C GLY A 51 -11.90 -2.05 6.18
N LEU A 52 -12.20 -3.35 6.06
CA LEU A 52 -11.47 -4.27 5.18
C LEU A 52 -11.61 -3.87 3.70
N CYS A 53 -12.82 -3.53 3.25
CA CYS A 53 -13.06 -3.05 1.89
C CYS A 53 -12.31 -1.74 1.59
N PHE A 54 -12.31 -0.80 2.54
CA PHE A 54 -11.55 0.46 2.40
C PHE A 54 -10.04 0.21 2.32
N MET A 55 -9.51 -0.68 3.15
CA MET A 55 -8.09 -1.08 3.11
C MET A 55 -7.71 -1.66 1.76
N LEU A 56 -8.52 -2.58 1.23
CA LEU A 56 -8.28 -3.16 -0.10
C LEU A 56 -8.28 -2.08 -1.19
N GLY A 57 -9.26 -1.17 -1.17
CA GLY A 57 -9.32 -0.05 -2.10
C GLY A 57 -8.11 0.88 -2.01
N HIS A 58 -7.63 1.16 -0.79
CA HIS A 58 -6.46 1.99 -0.56
C HIS A 58 -5.18 1.35 -1.12
N VAL A 59 -4.99 0.04 -0.93
CA VAL A 59 -3.85 -0.70 -1.48
C VAL A 59 -3.87 -0.67 -3.00
N VAL A 60 -5.02 -0.91 -3.63
CA VAL A 60 -5.16 -0.86 -5.09
C VAL A 60 -4.90 0.55 -5.62
N GLY A 61 -5.41 1.59 -4.93
CA GLY A 61 -5.17 2.99 -5.29
C GLY A 61 -3.67 3.36 -5.26
N ALA A 62 -2.93 2.86 -4.27
CA ALA A 62 -1.49 3.07 -4.19
C ALA A 62 -0.74 2.43 -5.38
N ILE A 63 -1.08 1.19 -5.74
CA ILE A 63 -0.48 0.48 -6.89
C ILE A 63 -0.84 1.21 -8.21
N ALA A 64 -2.09 1.64 -8.36
CA ALA A 64 -2.54 2.38 -9.53
C ALA A 64 -1.77 3.70 -9.73
N ASN A 65 -1.49 4.43 -8.65
CA ASN A 65 -0.69 5.65 -8.70
C ASN A 65 0.74 5.41 -9.19
N VAL A 66 1.38 4.31 -8.79
CA VAL A 66 2.73 3.95 -9.27
C VAL A 66 2.72 3.67 -10.78
N ILE A 67 1.72 2.95 -11.28
CA ILE A 67 1.56 2.66 -12.71
C ILE A 67 1.33 3.96 -13.50
N LEU A 68 0.46 4.85 -12.98
CA LEU A 68 0.18 6.14 -13.60
C LEU A 68 1.43 7.02 -13.65
N PHE A 69 2.18 7.07 -12.55
CA PHE A 69 3.45 7.79 -12.51
C PHE A 69 4.43 7.27 -13.56
N GLY A 70 4.59 5.94 -13.68
CA GLY A 70 5.43 5.33 -14.72
C GLY A 70 5.01 5.71 -16.14
N ARG A 71 3.70 5.79 -16.42
CA ARG A 71 3.19 6.24 -17.73
C ARG A 71 3.51 7.71 -17.99
N ILE A 72 3.33 8.58 -17.00
CA ILE A 72 3.63 10.01 -17.13
C ILE A 72 5.12 10.22 -17.34
N THR A 73 5.98 9.51 -16.60
CA THR A 73 7.44 9.56 -16.79
C THR A 73 7.83 9.03 -18.16
N GLY A 74 7.20 7.97 -18.65
CA GLY A 74 7.41 7.46 -20.01
C GLY A 74 7.09 8.49 -21.08
N LEU A 75 5.94 9.19 -20.94
CA LEU A 75 5.58 10.29 -21.85
C LEU A 75 6.61 11.41 -21.80
N PHE A 76 7.02 11.84 -20.61
CA PHE A 76 8.03 12.89 -20.44
C PHE A 76 9.38 12.50 -21.06
N ALA A 77 9.81 11.25 -20.88
CA ALA A 77 11.03 10.76 -21.50
C ALA A 77 10.93 10.83 -23.04
N THR A 78 9.83 10.32 -23.63
CA THR A 78 9.67 10.32 -25.10
C THR A 78 9.58 11.72 -25.71
N THR A 79 8.91 12.67 -25.04
CA THR A 79 8.85 14.06 -25.52
C THR A 79 10.20 14.76 -25.39
N SER A 80 10.97 14.45 -24.34
CA SER A 80 12.34 14.95 -24.18
C SER A 80 13.26 14.48 -25.31
N PHE A 81 13.24 13.17 -25.62
CA PHE A 81 14.01 12.61 -26.73
C PHE A 81 13.58 13.18 -28.09
N ALA A 82 12.28 13.41 -28.31
CA ALA A 82 11.80 13.99 -29.55
C ALA A 82 12.25 15.45 -29.74
N VAL A 83 12.27 16.24 -28.67
CA VAL A 83 12.76 17.63 -28.69
C VAL A 83 14.26 17.66 -28.99
N ASP A 84 15.06 16.81 -28.34
CA ASP A 84 16.51 16.74 -28.57
C ASP A 84 16.83 16.31 -30.01
N CYS A 85 16.12 15.31 -30.53
CA CYS A 85 16.30 14.86 -31.91
C CYS A 85 15.90 15.94 -32.93
N THR A 86 14.81 16.67 -32.67
CA THR A 86 14.37 17.78 -33.53
C THR A 86 15.36 18.95 -33.50
N ASN A 87 15.93 19.25 -32.33
CA ASN A 87 16.94 20.29 -32.18
C ASN A 87 18.26 19.91 -32.87
N GLN A 88 18.70 18.65 -32.76
CA GLN A 88 19.86 18.18 -33.51
C GLN A 88 19.65 18.23 -35.02
N TYR A 89 18.48 17.82 -35.52
CA TYR A 89 18.16 17.93 -36.94
C TYR A 89 18.15 19.38 -37.42
N LYS A 90 17.53 20.31 -36.67
CA LYS A 90 17.55 21.75 -37.00
C LYS A 90 18.96 22.32 -37.03
N ASN A 91 19.80 21.95 -36.05
CA ASN A 91 21.20 22.38 -36.00
C ASN A 91 22.03 21.77 -37.14
N PHE A 92 21.76 20.53 -37.53
CA PHE A 92 22.41 19.88 -38.66
C PHE A 92 22.02 20.55 -40.00
N VAL A 93 20.72 20.78 -40.22
CA VAL A 93 20.22 21.47 -41.42
C VAL A 93 20.75 22.90 -41.50
N SER A 94 20.77 23.65 -40.40
CA SER A 94 21.33 25.00 -40.38
C SER A 94 22.85 25.02 -40.62
N THR A 95 23.59 24.06 -40.08
CA THR A 95 25.03 23.92 -40.33
C THR A 95 25.33 23.55 -41.78
N ILE A 96 24.52 22.67 -42.39
CA ILE A 96 24.60 22.39 -43.83
C ILE A 96 24.31 23.67 -44.58
N LEU A 97 23.15 24.32 -44.36
CA LEU A 97 22.73 25.49 -45.12
C LEU A 97 23.76 26.64 -45.06
N ASN A 98 24.36 26.88 -43.90
CA ASN A 98 25.40 27.91 -43.72
C ASN A 98 26.74 27.53 -44.36
N ASN A 99 27.07 26.24 -44.47
CA ASN A 99 28.31 25.75 -45.07
C ASN A 99 28.16 25.37 -46.57
N THR A 100 26.94 25.25 -47.08
CA THR A 100 26.62 24.93 -48.48
C THR A 100 26.06 26.12 -49.26
N VAL A 101 26.14 27.36 -48.75
CA VAL A 101 26.05 28.54 -49.64
C VAL A 101 27.35 28.63 -50.45
N CYS A 102 27.53 27.67 -51.36
CA CYS A 102 28.29 27.92 -52.57
C CYS A 102 27.51 28.96 -53.40
N PRO A 103 28.20 29.84 -54.15
CA PRO A 103 27.61 31.01 -54.79
C PRO A 103 26.89 30.64 -56.10
N PHE A 104 26.01 29.65 -56.05
CA PHE A 104 25.15 29.30 -57.16
C PHE A 104 23.72 29.30 -56.64
N GLY A 105 23.02 30.39 -56.99
CA GLY A 105 21.65 30.66 -56.57
C GLY A 105 20.71 29.55 -57.03
N ILE A 106 20.26 28.75 -56.06
CA ILE A 106 19.08 27.92 -56.23
C ILE A 106 18.07 28.44 -55.21
N ASP A 107 17.17 29.28 -55.70
CA ASP A 107 16.00 29.76 -54.99
C ASP A 107 14.97 28.63 -54.95
N LEU A 108 14.89 27.94 -53.80
CA LEU A 108 13.78 27.03 -53.50
C LEU A 108 12.74 27.80 -52.70
N ASN A 109 12.06 28.71 -53.38
CA ASN A 109 10.78 29.23 -52.92
C ASN A 109 9.76 28.06 -52.95
N PRO A 110 9.17 27.64 -51.81
CA PRO A 110 8.02 26.75 -51.87
C PRO A 110 6.83 27.56 -52.39
N LEU A 111 6.49 27.34 -53.66
CA LEU A 111 5.27 27.84 -54.28
C LEU A 111 4.04 27.35 -53.49
N ASN A 112 3.32 28.34 -52.92
CA ASN A 112 1.91 28.39 -52.53
C ASN A 112 1.43 27.48 -51.39
#